data_AF-A0A364K5R1-F1
#
_entry.id   AF-A0A364K5R1-F1
#
_cell.length_a   1.000
_cell.length_b   1.000
_cell.length_c   1.000
_cell.angle_alpha   90.00
_cell.angle_beta   90.00
_cell.angle_gamma   90.00
#
_symmetry.space_group_name_H-M   'P 1'
#
loop_
_entity.id
_entity.type
_entity.pdbx_description
1 polymer ?
#
loop_
_entity_poly.entity_id
_entity_poly.type
_entity_poly.pdbx_seq_one_letter_code
_entity_poly.pdbx_strand_id
1 'polypeptide(L)'
;MGLDVGIKDFAILNNGQIIKNINKSSAIKKTEKRLKCVQHALSRKYEWREKRGENPAMKSGRNIEKNVLRIKNLLAVISLKQAQRHVVLT
;
A
#
# COMPACT_ATOMS: atom_id res chain seq x y z
N MET A 1 -8.50 -30.76 3.08
CA MET A 1 -9.51 -29.72 3.30
C MET A 1 -9.73 -29.00 1.97
N GLY A 2 -10.97 -28.92 1.48
CA GLY A 2 -11.26 -28.18 0.25
C GLY A 2 -11.24 -26.68 0.55
N LEU A 3 -10.34 -25.95 -0.10
CA LEU A 3 -10.24 -24.50 -0.05
C LEU A 3 -10.54 -24.03 -1.48
N ASP A 4 -11.78 -23.63 -1.73
CA ASP A 4 -12.16 -23.11 -3.05
C ASP A 4 -11.85 -21.62 -3.10
N VAL A 5 -10.90 -21.23 -3.96
CA VAL A 5 -10.36 -19.87 -4.05
C VAL A 5 -11.01 -19.17 -5.24
N GLY A 6 -11.91 -18.24 -4.96
CA GLY A 6 -12.71 -17.57 -5.98
C GLY A 6 -12.23 -16.16 -6.36
N ILE A 7 -12.68 -15.70 -7.52
CA ILE A 7 -12.50 -14.29 -7.93
C ILE A 7 -13.42 -13.37 -7.11
N LYS A 8 -14.64 -13.82 -6.79
CA LYS A 8 -15.67 -13.06 -6.07
C LYS A 8 -15.46 -13.16 -4.55
N ASP A 9 -15.33 -14.39 -4.06
CA ASP A 9 -15.08 -14.74 -2.67
C ASP A 9 -13.66 -15.30 -2.54
N PHE A 10 -12.90 -14.84 -1.54
CA PHE A 10 -11.48 -15.18 -1.37
C PHE A 10 -11.28 -16.66 -1.05
N ALA A 11 -12.11 -17.21 -0.18
CA ALA A 11 -12.08 -18.62 0.16
C ALA A 11 -13.46 -19.07 0.65
N ILE A 12 -13.91 -20.25 0.21
CA ILE A 12 -15.02 -20.98 0.84
C ILE A 12 -14.41 -22.12 1.64
N LEU A 13 -14.61 -22.09 2.95
CA LEU A 13 -14.10 -23.09 3.87
C LEU A 13 -15.04 -24.30 3.95
N ASN A 14 -14.50 -25.46 4.34
CA ASN A 14 -15.25 -26.71 4.59
C ASN A 14 -16.50 -26.50 5.47
N ASN A 15 -16.41 -25.59 6.45
CA ASN A 15 -17.49 -25.27 7.39
C ASN A 15 -18.55 -24.29 6.84
N GLY A 16 -18.52 -24.00 5.53
CA GLY A 16 -19.44 -23.06 4.88
C GLY A 16 -19.13 -21.59 5.14
N GLN A 17 -18.04 -21.26 5.84
CA GLN A 17 -17.62 -19.86 6.03
C GLN A 17 -17.07 -19.29 4.72
N ILE A 18 -17.62 -18.15 4.33
CA ILE A 18 -17.21 -17.41 3.12
C ILE A 18 -16.31 -16.25 3.54
N ILE A 19 -15.06 -16.32 3.14
CA ILE A 19 -14.11 -15.22 3.34
C ILE A 19 -14.21 -14.29 2.14
N LYS A 20 -14.62 -13.03 2.38
CA LYS A 20 -14.72 -12.04 1.31
C LYS A 20 -13.35 -11.58 0.84
N ASN A 21 -13.26 -11.21 -0.44
CA ASN A 21 -12.03 -10.67 -1.02
C ASN A 21 -11.77 -9.23 -0.56
N ILE A 22 -11.02 -9.11 0.54
CA ILE A 22 -10.62 -7.83 1.16
C ILE A 22 -9.98 -6.90 0.11
N ASN A 23 -9.16 -7.46 -0.80
CA ASN A 23 -8.41 -6.73 -1.83
C ASN A 23 -9.24 -5.99 -2.87
N LYS A 24 -10.50 -6.37 -3.08
CA LYS A 24 -11.35 -5.72 -4.08
C LYS A 24 -12.13 -4.54 -3.53
N SER A 25 -12.06 -4.29 -2.23
CA SER A 25 -12.76 -3.17 -1.60
C SER A 25 -12.31 -1.82 -2.18
N SER A 26 -13.27 -0.92 -2.35
CA SER A 26 -13.04 0.42 -2.91
C SER A 26 -12.05 1.23 -2.05
N ALA A 27 -12.07 1.04 -0.73
CA ALA A 27 -11.14 1.67 0.19
C ALA A 27 -9.69 1.27 -0.10
N ILE A 28 -9.40 -0.03 -0.30
CA ILE A 28 -8.03 -0.49 -0.58
C ILE A 28 -7.55 0.04 -1.93
N LYS A 29 -8.37 -0.07 -2.98
CA LYS A 29 -8.01 0.46 -4.30
C LYS A 29 -7.70 1.96 -4.25
N LYS A 30 -8.47 2.72 -3.46
CA LYS A 30 -8.21 4.15 -3.23
C LYS A 30 -6.89 4.38 -2.50
N THR A 31 -6.59 3.58 -1.47
CA THR A 31 -5.34 3.64 -0.70
C THR A 31 -4.12 3.30 -1.54
N GLU A 32 -4.17 2.23 -2.33
CA GLU A 32 -3.10 1.82 -3.27
C GLU A 32 -2.87 2.88 -4.35
N LYS A 33 -3.95 3.41 -4.94
CA LYS A 33 -3.86 4.52 -5.91
C LYS A 33 -3.21 5.75 -5.28
N ARG A 34 -3.59 6.09 -4.05
CA ARG A 34 -3.01 7.23 -3.31
C ARG A 34 -1.53 7.00 -3.01
N LEU A 35 -1.14 5.79 -2.61
CA LEU A 35 0.26 5.42 -2.40
C LEU A 35 1.09 5.65 -3.67
N LYS A 36 0.63 5.13 -4.81
CA LYS A 36 1.30 5.30 -6.10
C LYS A 36 1.46 6.79 -6.47
N CYS A 37 0.41 7.59 -6.33
CA CYS A 37 0.47 9.03 -6.60
C CYS A 37 1.48 9.76 -5.71
N VAL A 38 1.51 9.46 -4.41
CA VAL A 38 2.44 10.10 -3.46
C VAL A 38 3.89 9.69 -3.74
N GLN A 39 4.13 8.42 -4.08
CA GLN A 39 5.46 7.92 -4.47
C GLN A 39 5.96 8.61 -5.76
N HIS A 40 5.14 8.71 -6.80
CA HIS A 40 5.54 9.43 -8.04
C HIS A 40 5.80 10.92 -7.79
N ALA A 41 5.01 11.58 -6.96
CA ALA A 41 5.24 12.98 -6.60
C ALA A 41 6.55 13.17 -5.82
N LEU A 42 6.92 12.20 -4.98
CA LEU A 42 8.19 12.19 -4.26
C LEU A 42 9.37 11.98 -5.22
N SER A 43 9.29 11.01 -6.14
CA SER A 43 10.33 10.73 -7.15
C SER A 43 10.65 11.95 -7.99
N ARG A 44 9.62 12.57 -8.59
CA ARG A 44 9.79 13.78 -9.41
C ARG A 44 10.45 14.92 -8.63
N LYS A 45 10.18 15.03 -7.33
CA LYS A 45 10.80 16.06 -6.47
C LYS A 45 12.27 15.76 -6.20
N TYR A 46 12.68 14.49 -6.12
CA TYR A 46 14.10 14.12 -6.02
C TYR A 46 14.83 14.36 -7.33
N GLU A 47 14.30 13.88 -8.46
CA GLU A 47 14.86 14.09 -9.80
C GLU A 47 15.04 15.58 -10.12
N TRP A 48 14.07 16.41 -9.75
CA TRP A 48 14.14 17.85 -9.97
C TRP A 48 15.18 18.55 -9.11
N ARG A 49 15.38 18.09 -7.86
CA ARG A 49 16.43 18.63 -6.97
C ARG A 49 17.82 18.27 -7.49
N GLU A 50 18.00 17.03 -7.92
CA GLU A 50 19.25 16.55 -8.52
C GLU A 50 19.64 17.41 -9.73
N LYS A 51 18.69 17.65 -10.65
CA LYS A 51 18.90 18.49 -11.84
C LYS A 51 19.25 19.94 -11.54
N ARG A 52 18.80 20.50 -10.41
CA ARG A 52 19.07 21.89 -10.03
C ARG A 52 20.41 22.08 -9.30
N GLY A 53 21.11 21.00 -8.96
CA GLY A 53 22.29 21.09 -8.09
C GLY A 53 21.96 21.59 -6.68
N GLU A 54 20.69 21.51 -6.27
CA GLU A 54 20.27 21.91 -4.93
C GLU A 54 20.75 20.85 -3.93
N ASN A 55 21.68 21.24 -3.06
CA ASN A 55 22.21 20.34 -2.02
C ASN A 55 21.05 19.87 -1.12
N PRO A 56 20.76 18.55 -1.01
CA PRO A 56 19.57 18.04 -0.32
C PRO A 56 19.51 18.44 1.16
N ALA A 57 20.66 18.79 1.75
CA ALA A 57 20.79 19.27 3.12
C ALA A 57 20.33 20.73 3.35
N MET A 58 20.25 21.57 2.31
CA MET A 58 20.33 23.02 2.52
C MET A 58 18.98 23.77 2.50
N LYS A 59 17.94 23.27 1.82
CA LYS A 59 16.63 23.94 1.77
C LYS A 59 15.46 22.94 1.76
N SER A 60 14.84 22.81 2.94
CA SER A 60 13.45 22.35 3.13
C SER A 60 13.21 20.84 2.94
N GLY A 61 13.73 20.03 3.88
CA GLY A 61 13.42 18.60 4.06
C GLY A 61 12.02 18.33 4.65
N ARG A 62 11.44 19.27 5.39
CA ARG A 62 10.18 19.07 6.16
C ARG A 62 8.98 18.62 5.32
N ASN A 63 8.82 19.11 4.09
CA ASN A 63 7.74 18.67 3.19
C ASN A 63 8.02 17.29 2.57
N ILE A 64 9.29 16.94 2.37
CA ILE A 64 9.68 15.60 1.92
C ILE A 64 9.48 14.60 3.05
N GLU A 65 9.93 14.91 4.26
CA GLU A 65 9.73 14.09 5.46
C GLU A 65 8.25 13.81 5.70
N LYS A 66 7.38 14.82 5.59
CA LYS A 66 5.92 14.64 5.65
C LYS A 66 5.39 13.68 4.59
N ASN A 67 5.93 13.73 3.36
CA ASN A 67 5.52 12.82 2.29
C ASN A 67 6.06 11.40 2.50
N VAL A 68 7.29 11.25 3.00
CA VAL A 68 7.87 9.96 3.39
C VAL A 68 7.07 9.32 4.52
N LEU A 69 6.68 10.09 5.54
CA LEU A 69 5.82 9.61 6.63
C LEU A 69 4.45 9.16 6.11
N ARG A 70 3.84 9.92 5.18
CA ARG A 70 2.60 9.49 4.51
C ARG A 70 2.76 8.17 3.77
N ILE A 71 3.87 7.97 3.05
CA ILE A 71 4.16 6.70 2.36
C ILE A 71 4.31 5.56 3.36
N LYS A 72 5.06 5.76 4.46
CA LYS A 72 5.22 4.76 5.52
C LYS A 72 3.89 4.34 6.12
N ASN A 73 3.01 5.30 6.42
CA ASN A 73 1.67 5.01 6.97
C ASN A 73 0.79 4.24 5.98
N LEU A 74 0.83 4.61 4.70
CA LEU A 74 0.08 3.90 3.64
C LEU A 74 0.60 2.47 3.43
N LEU A 75 1.93 2.27 3.50
CA LEU A 75 2.56 0.95 3.40
C LEU A 75 2.23 0.08 4.61
N ALA A 76 2.25 0.63 5.83
CA ALA A 76 1.88 -0.09 7.04
C ALA A 76 0.47 -0.69 6.93
N VAL A 77 -0.50 0.08 6.45
CA VAL A 77 -1.88 -0.38 6.22
C VAL A 77 -1.96 -1.54 5.22
N ILE A 78 -1.09 -1.58 4.21
CA ILE A 78 -1.03 -2.66 3.22
C ILE A 78 -0.32 -3.90 3.79
N SER A 79 0.79 -3.72 4.51
CA SER A 79 1.60 -4.81 5.09
C SER A 79 0.85 -5.60 6.17
N LEU A 80 0.09 -4.93 7.04
CA LEU A 80 -0.78 -5.58 8.04
C LEU A 80 -1.81 -6.51 7.38
N LYS A 81 -2.22 -6.22 6.13
CA LYS A 81 -3.12 -7.09 5.36
C LYS A 81 -2.43 -8.28 4.72
N GLN A 82 -1.17 -8.16 4.31
CA GLN A 82 -0.40 -9.32 3.85
C GLN A 82 -0.25 -10.32 5.00
N ALA A 83 0.00 -9.84 6.23
CA ALA A 83 0.01 -10.68 7.42
C ALA A 83 -1.34 -11.38 7.66
N GLN A 84 -2.46 -10.66 7.55
CA GLN A 84 -3.80 -11.26 7.68
C GLN A 84 -4.11 -12.32 6.61
N ARG A 85 -3.51 -12.22 5.41
CA ARG A 85 -3.66 -13.25 4.38
C ARG A 85 -2.93 -14.54 4.69
N HIS A 86 -1.71 -14.44 5.21
CA HIS A 86 -0.95 -15.62 5.60
C HIS A 86 -1.65 -16.37 6.73
N VAL A 87 -2.19 -15.66 7.72
CA VAL A 87 -2.96 -16.25 8.84
C VAL A 87 -4.22 -16.99 8.38
N VAL A 88 -4.85 -16.57 7.28
CA VAL A 88 -6.06 -17.24 6.75
C VAL A 88 -5.71 -18.47 5.88
N LEU A 89 -4.50 -18.51 5.33
CA LEU A 89 -4.04 -19.58 4.43
C LEU A 89 -3.25 -20.68 5.16
N THR A 90 -2.80 -20.42 6.39
CA THR A 90 -2.17 -21.39 7.32
C THR A 90 -3.21 -22.01 8.24
#